data_AF-A0A397BS18-F1
#
_entry.id   AF-A0A397BS18-F1
#
_cell.length_a   1.000
_cell.length_b   1.000
_cell.length_c   1.000
_cell.angle_alpha   90.00
_cell.angle_beta   90.00
_cell.angle_gamma   90.00
#
_symmetry.space_group_name_H-M   'P 1'
#
loop_
_entity.id
_entity.type
_entity.pdbx_description
1 polymer ?
#
loop_
_entity_poly.entity_id
_entity_poly.type
_entity_poly.pdbx_seq_one_letter_code
_entity_poly.pdbx_strand_id
1 'polypeptide(L)'
;MTLRLATSDVDAAGTLLVHVALGNPVHVFSTVAETLVQTGALALPSSSATPMYITSYSNAAVWIESALPIAVPGLSITVGGAGDVHLTAPSIQVQRNLKLTIFAQGSVSIQAHTIMANTIKSEVPGRGSVYVQGHVEAPHLINDVLGMGSVNYFPSGRCDDSKIDIVGSGNAYVGSVVCATTSVNTVGNGDAYVQVVDTLARTGFGSGSINYFNVTPLHLPGNAVGQSFPFLRQPTVARTDTNKHET
;
A
#
# COMPACT_ATOMS: atom_id res chain seq x y z
N MET A 1 -17.39 22.12 22.97
CA MET A 1 -16.75 23.14 23.83
C MET A 1 -17.88 23.83 24.56
N THR A 2 -17.86 23.90 25.88
CA THR A 2 -18.96 24.53 26.62
C THR A 2 -18.66 26.03 26.75
N LEU A 3 -19.43 26.86 26.05
CA LEU A 3 -19.34 28.31 26.18
C LEU A 3 -20.26 28.72 27.32
N ARG A 4 -19.66 29.19 28.42
CA ARG A 4 -20.41 29.75 29.55
C ARG A 4 -20.80 31.18 29.23
N LEU A 5 -22.10 31.42 29.02
CA LEU A 5 -22.67 32.75 28.97
C LEU A 5 -23.15 33.15 30.36
N ALA A 6 -23.31 34.45 30.59
CA ALA A 6 -23.71 35.01 31.90
C ALA A 6 -25.06 34.46 32.43
N THR A 7 -25.87 33.83 31.58
CA THR A 7 -27.25 33.41 31.90
C THR A 7 -27.57 31.96 31.54
N SER A 8 -26.71 31.24 30.81
CA SER A 8 -26.89 29.82 30.49
C SER A 8 -25.61 29.18 29.95
N ASP A 9 -25.46 27.88 30.17
CA ASP A 9 -24.46 27.06 29.49
C ASP A 9 -25.06 26.60 28.15
N VAL A 10 -24.38 26.89 27.04
CA VAL A 10 -24.79 26.44 25.70
C VAL A 10 -23.78 25.43 25.19
N ASP A 11 -24.28 24.26 24.77
CA ASP A 11 -23.48 23.28 24.04
C ASP A 11 -23.18 23.82 22.64
N ALA A 12 -21.96 24.30 22.46
CA ALA A 12 -21.45 24.75 21.18
C ALA A 12 -20.56 23.67 20.55
N ALA A 13 -20.91 23.29 19.32
CA ALA A 13 -20.01 22.58 18.42
C ALA A 13 -19.13 23.61 17.70
N GLY A 14 -17.83 23.36 17.63
CA GLY A 14 -16.88 24.25 16.96
C GLY A 14 -15.61 23.49 16.58
N THR A 15 -14.96 23.94 15.51
CA THR A 15 -13.72 23.36 15.00
C THR A 15 -12.55 24.26 15.39
N LEU A 16 -11.48 23.68 15.93
CA LEU A 16 -10.23 24.37 16.15
C LEU A 16 -9.35 24.18 14.91
N LEU A 17 -9.09 25.25 14.17
CA LEU A 17 -8.09 25.24 13.11
C LEU A 17 -6.75 25.69 13.69
N VAL A 18 -5.73 24.83 13.59
CA VAL A 18 -4.35 25.17 13.93
C VAL A 18 -3.54 25.25 12.65
N HIS A 19 -2.98 26.42 12.37
CA HIS A 19 -2.05 26.61 11.26
C HIS A 19 -0.61 26.61 11.79
N VAL A 20 0.18 25.62 11.37
CA VAL A 20 1.59 25.50 11.76
C VAL A 20 2.46 25.85 10.56
N ALA A 21 3.25 26.92 10.68
CA ALA A 21 4.24 27.29 9.68
C ALA A 21 5.63 26.80 10.14
N LEU A 22 6.35 26.14 9.24
CA LEU A 22 7.68 25.62 9.50
C LEU A 22 8.72 26.55 8.87
N GLY A 23 9.81 26.84 9.59
CA GLY A 23 10.91 27.63 9.03
C GLY A 23 11.74 26.88 7.98
N ASN A 24 11.67 25.55 7.98
CA ASN A 24 12.32 24.66 7.00
C ASN A 24 11.46 23.40 6.78
N PRO A 25 11.53 22.75 5.60
CA PRO A 25 10.86 21.49 5.36
C PRO A 25 11.33 20.39 6.33
N VAL A 26 10.42 19.54 6.79
CA VAL A 26 10.74 18.45 7.75
C VAL A 26 10.79 17.08 7.07
N HIS A 27 11.57 16.17 7.66
CA HIS A 27 11.68 14.78 7.21
C HIS A 27 10.75 13.81 7.94
N VAL A 28 10.36 14.16 9.16
CA VAL A 28 9.50 13.36 10.02
C VAL A 28 8.24 14.16 10.30
N PHE A 29 7.11 13.55 10.02
CA PHE A 29 5.79 14.12 10.28
C PHE A 29 4.92 13.06 10.96
N SER A 30 4.29 13.44 12.06
CA SER A 30 3.38 12.55 12.79
C SER A 30 2.19 13.34 13.29
N THR A 31 0.99 12.77 13.18
CA THR A 31 -0.23 13.45 13.56
C THR A 31 -1.26 12.51 14.19
N VAL A 32 -2.12 13.09 15.03
CA VAL A 32 -3.33 12.49 15.61
C VAL A 32 -4.59 13.27 15.20
N ALA A 33 -4.45 14.29 14.36
CA ALA A 33 -5.52 15.18 13.93
C ALA A 33 -5.71 15.10 12.43
N GLU A 34 -6.87 15.56 11.98
CA GLU A 34 -7.07 15.86 10.57
C GLU A 34 -6.00 16.86 10.12
N THR A 35 -5.24 16.54 9.07
CA THR A 35 -4.09 17.35 8.69
C THR A 35 -4.01 17.53 7.19
N LEU A 36 -3.92 18.79 6.76
CA LEU A 36 -3.55 19.17 5.40
C LEU A 36 -2.09 19.60 5.39
N VAL A 37 -1.27 18.86 4.64
CA VAL A 37 0.16 19.12 4.48
C VAL A 37 0.36 19.79 3.11
N GLN A 38 0.69 21.07 3.16
CA GLN A 38 0.92 21.87 1.96
C GLN A 38 2.29 21.59 1.33
N THR A 39 2.40 21.88 0.03
CA THR A 39 3.67 21.79 -0.70
C THR A 39 4.76 22.61 -0.01
N GLY A 40 5.93 22.00 0.20
CA GLY A 40 7.07 22.61 0.87
C GLY A 40 7.13 22.38 2.39
N ALA A 41 6.06 21.89 3.03
CA ALA A 41 6.12 21.52 4.45
C ALA A 41 7.02 20.29 4.69
N LEU A 42 7.02 19.36 3.74
CA LEU A 42 7.85 18.15 3.77
C LEU A 42 9.04 18.29 2.82
N ALA A 43 10.18 17.75 3.22
CA ALA A 43 11.43 17.76 2.44
C ALA A 43 11.42 16.75 1.26
N LEU A 44 10.28 16.63 0.59
CA LEU A 44 10.00 15.67 -0.48
C LEU A 44 10.76 15.91 -1.81
N PRO A 45 11.03 17.15 -2.26
CA PRO A 45 11.76 17.36 -3.52
C PRO A 45 13.29 17.34 -3.33
N SER A 46 13.80 16.93 -2.16
CA SER A 46 15.21 17.12 -1.82
C SER A 46 16.07 15.89 -2.13
N SER A 47 17.19 16.08 -2.84
CA SER A 47 18.27 15.09 -2.94
C SER A 47 19.01 14.85 -1.60
N SER A 48 18.36 15.11 -0.46
CA SER A 48 18.93 14.88 0.86
C SER A 48 19.23 13.40 1.06
N ALA A 49 20.25 13.09 1.85
CA ALA A 49 20.54 11.71 2.25
C ALA A 49 19.53 11.15 3.27
N THR A 50 18.55 11.95 3.71
CA THR A 50 17.65 11.65 4.80
C THR A 50 16.32 11.07 4.31
N PRO A 51 15.90 9.88 4.79
CA PRO A 51 14.58 9.32 4.48
C PRO A 51 13.43 10.14 5.08
N MET A 52 12.25 10.00 4.47
CA MET A 52 10.99 10.60 4.91
C MET A 52 10.14 9.61 5.70
N TYR A 53 9.57 10.05 6.81
CA TYR A 53 8.66 9.28 7.65
C TYR A 53 7.38 10.06 7.92
N ILE A 54 6.25 9.47 7.56
CA ILE A 54 4.91 10.03 7.76
C ILE A 54 4.11 9.02 8.58
N THR A 55 3.56 9.45 9.72
CA THR A 55 2.77 8.57 10.59
C THR A 55 1.45 9.23 10.98
N SER A 56 0.33 8.54 10.74
CA SER A 56 -0.99 8.92 11.27
C SER A 56 -1.43 7.91 12.33
N TYR A 57 -1.78 8.38 13.52
CA TYR A 57 -2.22 7.54 14.64
C TYR A 57 -3.73 7.60 14.90
N SER A 58 -4.45 8.49 14.22
CA SER A 58 -5.86 8.74 14.51
C SER A 58 -6.81 8.14 13.48
N ASN A 59 -8.09 8.39 13.72
CA ASN A 59 -9.17 8.07 12.78
C ASN A 59 -9.43 9.21 11.79
N ALA A 60 -8.61 10.25 11.81
CA ALA A 60 -8.76 11.41 10.96
C ALA A 60 -7.86 11.30 9.72
N ALA A 61 -8.30 11.96 8.64
CA ALA A 61 -7.60 11.90 7.37
C ALA A 61 -6.40 12.87 7.32
N VAL A 62 -5.40 12.49 6.54
CA VAL A 62 -4.21 13.27 6.26
C VAL A 62 -4.08 13.42 4.76
N TRP A 63 -4.05 14.65 4.27
CA TRP A 63 -3.82 14.94 2.86
C TRP A 63 -2.46 15.58 2.69
N ILE A 64 -1.66 15.02 1.79
CA ILE A 64 -0.33 15.49 1.45
C ILE A 64 -0.32 15.78 -0.04
N GLU A 65 -0.31 17.06 -0.38
CA GLU A 65 -0.29 17.50 -1.77
C GLU A 65 1.04 18.16 -2.09
N SER A 66 1.78 17.53 -3.00
CA SER A 66 3.00 18.10 -3.54
C SER A 66 2.78 18.54 -4.98
N ALA A 67 2.90 19.85 -5.25
CA ALA A 67 2.92 20.35 -6.61
C ALA A 67 4.23 20.01 -7.36
N LEU A 68 5.25 19.55 -6.63
CA LEU A 68 6.57 19.19 -7.17
C LEU A 68 6.79 17.66 -7.14
N PRO A 69 7.64 17.12 -8.04
CA PRO A 69 8.14 15.76 -7.92
C PRO A 69 8.70 15.45 -6.53
N ILE A 70 8.43 14.25 -6.03
CA ILE A 70 9.02 13.72 -4.81
C ILE A 70 10.26 12.93 -5.21
N ALA A 71 11.42 13.29 -4.67
CA ALA A 71 12.69 12.58 -4.89
C ALA A 71 13.40 12.44 -3.55
N VAL A 72 13.39 11.24 -2.95
CA VAL A 72 13.93 11.00 -1.61
C VAL A 72 14.67 9.66 -1.53
N PRO A 73 15.60 9.46 -0.58
CA PRO A 73 16.32 8.19 -0.48
C PRO A 73 15.46 7.04 0.07
N GLY A 74 14.41 7.37 0.83
CA GLY A 74 13.44 6.44 1.39
C GLY A 74 12.16 7.18 1.77
N LEU A 75 11.01 6.53 1.66
CA LEU A 75 9.71 7.08 2.05
C LEU A 75 8.94 6.00 2.81
N SER A 76 8.57 6.30 4.05
CA SER A 76 7.74 5.41 4.89
C SER A 76 6.46 6.12 5.27
N ILE A 77 5.33 5.52 4.96
CA ILE A 77 4.00 5.98 5.39
C ILE A 77 3.41 4.91 6.30
N THR A 78 3.01 5.30 7.51
CA THR A 78 2.44 4.39 8.50
C THR A 78 1.12 4.92 9.02
N VAL A 79 0.10 4.06 8.97
CA VAL A 79 -1.24 4.33 9.50
C VAL A 79 -1.51 3.38 10.65
N GLY A 80 -1.53 3.93 11.86
CA GLY A 80 -1.84 3.20 13.09
C GLY A 80 -3.33 3.18 13.44
N GLY A 81 -4.09 4.20 13.01
CA GLY A 81 -5.51 4.35 13.31
C GLY A 81 -6.45 3.96 12.15
N ALA A 82 -7.71 4.38 12.24
CA ALA A 82 -8.71 4.14 11.21
C ALA A 82 -8.78 5.22 10.12
N GLY A 83 -7.91 6.23 10.18
CA GLY A 83 -7.91 7.36 9.26
C GLY A 83 -7.13 7.06 7.97
N ASP A 84 -7.39 7.87 6.95
CA ASP A 84 -6.78 7.70 5.64
C ASP A 84 -5.59 8.65 5.44
N VAL A 85 -4.56 8.19 4.73
CA VAL A 85 -3.46 9.05 4.29
C VAL A 85 -3.45 9.09 2.77
N HIS A 86 -3.66 10.28 2.22
CA HIS A 86 -3.61 10.54 0.78
C HIS A 86 -2.34 11.31 0.44
N LEU A 87 -1.54 10.78 -0.48
CA LEU A 87 -0.34 11.44 -1.01
C LEU A 87 -0.48 11.61 -2.52
N THR A 88 -0.52 12.85 -2.98
CA THR A 88 -0.60 13.18 -4.41
C THR A 88 0.63 13.99 -4.83
N ALA A 89 1.28 13.55 -5.91
CA ALA A 89 2.40 14.26 -6.51
C ALA A 89 2.48 14.00 -8.03
N PRO A 90 3.12 14.87 -8.83
CA PRO A 90 3.34 14.61 -10.25
C PRO A 90 4.09 13.30 -10.51
N SER A 91 5.16 13.05 -9.75
CA SER A 91 5.98 11.83 -9.79
C SER A 91 6.62 11.57 -8.43
N ILE A 92 6.93 10.30 -8.17
CA ILE A 92 7.58 9.84 -6.93
C ILE A 92 8.78 8.98 -7.30
N GLN A 93 9.96 9.36 -6.84
CA GLN A 93 11.23 8.66 -7.04
C GLN A 93 11.87 8.41 -5.67
N VAL A 94 11.90 7.16 -5.25
CA VAL A 94 12.46 6.74 -3.98
C VAL A 94 13.70 5.88 -4.23
N GLN A 95 14.89 6.33 -3.86
CA GLN A 95 16.12 5.64 -4.27
C GLN A 95 16.21 4.20 -3.74
N ARG A 96 15.73 3.95 -2.51
CA ARG A 96 15.76 2.64 -1.86
C ARG A 96 14.36 2.07 -1.67
N ASN A 97 13.74 2.39 -0.55
CA ASN A 97 12.51 1.74 -0.09
C ASN A 97 11.36 2.72 0.00
N LEU A 98 10.28 2.44 -0.73
CA LEU A 98 8.95 2.98 -0.46
C LEU A 98 8.20 1.96 0.40
N LYS A 99 7.96 2.30 1.68
CA LYS A 99 7.27 1.43 2.64
C LYS A 99 5.92 2.00 3.02
N LEU A 100 4.87 1.20 2.89
CA LEU A 100 3.50 1.52 3.25
C LEU A 100 3.05 0.52 4.31
N THR A 101 2.60 0.99 5.47
CA THR A 101 2.20 0.11 6.58
C THR A 101 0.88 0.55 7.18
N ILE A 102 -0.07 -0.38 7.29
CA ILE A 102 -1.40 -0.11 7.84
C ILE A 102 -1.71 -1.13 8.93
N PHE A 103 -1.67 -0.70 10.19
CA PHE A 103 -1.88 -1.59 11.33
C PHE A 103 -3.35 -1.85 11.67
N ALA A 104 -4.24 -0.91 11.33
CA ALA A 104 -5.65 -0.99 11.68
C ALA A 104 -6.54 -1.08 10.43
N GLN A 105 -7.49 -0.17 10.29
CA GLN A 105 -8.56 -0.24 9.27
C GLN A 105 -8.61 0.96 8.32
N GLY A 106 -7.69 1.93 8.46
CA GLY A 106 -7.58 3.06 7.54
C GLY A 106 -6.96 2.67 6.20
N SER A 107 -6.73 3.65 5.33
CA SER A 107 -6.10 3.43 4.04
C SER A 107 -4.87 4.30 3.81
N VAL A 108 -4.01 3.86 2.89
CA VAL A 108 -2.96 4.69 2.30
C VAL A 108 -3.20 4.72 0.80
N SER A 109 -3.41 5.92 0.25
CA SER A 109 -3.56 6.14 -1.17
C SER A 109 -2.42 7.01 -1.68
N ILE A 110 -1.66 6.51 -2.65
CA ILE A 110 -0.62 7.24 -3.35
C ILE A 110 -1.05 7.42 -4.80
N GLN A 111 -1.05 8.66 -5.27
CA GLN A 111 -1.36 8.99 -6.64
C GLN A 111 -0.23 9.81 -7.28
N ALA A 112 0.35 9.25 -8.35
CA ALA A 112 1.32 9.95 -9.19
C ALA A 112 1.33 9.38 -10.62
N HIS A 113 1.89 10.12 -11.58
CA HIS A 113 2.01 9.58 -12.94
C HIS A 113 3.01 8.42 -12.99
N THR A 114 4.13 8.56 -12.30
CA THR A 114 5.20 7.56 -12.20
C THR A 114 5.64 7.39 -10.76
N ILE A 115 5.78 6.14 -10.32
CA ILE A 115 6.22 5.78 -8.97
C ILE A 115 7.39 4.82 -9.12
N MET A 116 8.59 5.28 -8.79
CA MET A 116 9.82 4.50 -8.94
C MET A 116 10.46 4.25 -7.58
N ALA A 117 10.80 3.00 -7.28
CA ALA A 117 11.65 2.68 -6.14
C ALA A 117 12.45 1.40 -6.37
N ASN A 118 13.60 1.22 -5.72
CA ASN A 118 14.28 -0.09 -5.78
C ASN A 118 13.42 -1.19 -5.17
N THR A 119 12.74 -0.87 -4.07
CA THR A 119 11.80 -1.77 -3.41
C THR A 119 10.55 -1.00 -3.01
N ILE A 120 9.39 -1.51 -3.39
CA ILE A 120 8.10 -1.06 -2.87
C ILE A 120 7.58 -2.16 -1.96
N LYS A 121 7.35 -1.81 -0.69
CA LYS A 121 6.84 -2.73 0.33
C LYS A 121 5.52 -2.24 0.91
N SER A 122 4.49 -3.07 0.81
CA SER A 122 3.17 -2.82 1.39
C SER A 122 2.89 -3.86 2.48
N GLU A 123 2.68 -3.41 3.72
CA GLU A 123 2.40 -4.25 4.89
C GLU A 123 1.01 -3.90 5.45
N VAL A 124 0.09 -4.84 5.42
CA VAL A 124 -1.30 -4.67 5.87
C VAL A 124 -1.65 -5.77 6.89
N PRO A 125 -1.16 -5.68 8.14
CA PRO A 125 -1.48 -6.63 9.20
C PRO A 125 -2.90 -6.50 9.81
N GLY A 126 -3.80 -5.74 9.18
CA GLY A 126 -5.13 -5.45 9.68
C GLY A 126 -6.24 -5.61 8.64
N ARG A 127 -7.15 -4.63 8.61
CA ARG A 127 -8.31 -4.57 7.70
C ARG A 127 -8.25 -3.41 6.72
N GLY A 128 -7.18 -2.61 6.78
CA GLY A 128 -7.00 -1.45 5.93
C GLY A 128 -6.59 -1.80 4.51
N SER A 129 -6.42 -0.78 3.68
CA SER A 129 -6.13 -0.97 2.26
C SER A 129 -5.07 -0.02 1.76
N VAL A 130 -4.14 -0.54 0.96
CA VAL A 130 -3.15 0.26 0.23
C VAL A 130 -3.61 0.42 -1.22
N TYR A 131 -3.54 1.64 -1.73
CA TYR A 131 -3.81 1.98 -3.12
C TYR A 131 -2.61 2.73 -3.70
N VAL A 132 -2.01 2.18 -4.74
CA VAL A 132 -0.88 2.78 -5.45
C VAL A 132 -1.31 3.00 -6.89
N GLN A 133 -1.63 4.26 -7.19
CA GLN A 133 -2.14 4.71 -8.48
C GLN A 133 -1.04 5.42 -9.28
N GLY A 134 -0.59 4.81 -10.37
CA GLY A 134 0.43 5.36 -11.27
C GLY A 134 1.07 4.30 -12.15
N HIS A 135 2.08 4.70 -12.93
CA HIS A 135 3.00 3.76 -13.56
C HIS A 135 4.09 3.36 -12.57
N VAL A 136 4.01 2.13 -12.06
CA VAL A 136 4.91 1.63 -11.01
C VAL A 136 6.14 0.97 -11.64
N GLU A 137 7.34 1.42 -11.25
CA GLU A 137 8.59 0.76 -11.61
C GLU A 137 9.37 0.40 -10.35
N ALA A 138 9.47 -0.89 -10.05
CA ALA A 138 10.27 -1.35 -8.93
C ALA A 138 10.86 -2.72 -9.21
N PRO A 139 12.19 -2.92 -9.15
CA PRO A 139 12.79 -4.25 -9.24
C PRO A 139 12.14 -5.24 -8.27
N HIS A 140 11.95 -4.82 -7.01
CA HIS A 140 11.38 -5.65 -5.96
C HIS A 140 10.03 -5.11 -5.48
N LEU A 141 8.99 -5.93 -5.58
CA LEU A 141 7.65 -5.62 -5.08
C LEU A 141 7.27 -6.60 -3.97
N ILE A 142 7.06 -6.11 -2.75
CA ILE A 142 6.79 -6.97 -1.58
C ILE A 142 5.45 -6.58 -0.97
N ASN A 143 4.54 -7.54 -0.84
CA ASN A 143 3.19 -7.33 -0.31
C ASN A 143 2.90 -8.35 0.80
N ASP A 144 2.77 -7.87 2.03
CA ASP A 144 2.44 -8.67 3.20
C ASP A 144 1.01 -8.31 3.64
N VAL A 145 0.02 -9.14 3.31
CA VAL A 145 -1.40 -8.95 3.66
C VAL A 145 -1.77 -9.94 4.76
N LEU A 146 -1.71 -9.51 6.02
CA LEU A 146 -1.96 -10.36 7.18
C LEU A 146 -3.29 -9.93 7.83
N GLY A 147 -4.40 -10.50 7.42
CA GLY A 147 -5.73 -10.14 7.96
C GLY A 147 -6.81 -10.18 6.90
N MET A 148 -7.59 -9.11 6.81
CA MET A 148 -8.71 -8.96 5.87
C MET A 148 -8.58 -7.71 4.98
N GLY A 149 -7.43 -7.05 5.02
CA GLY A 149 -7.15 -5.87 4.21
C GLY A 149 -6.78 -6.19 2.77
N SER A 150 -6.39 -5.16 2.03
CA SER A 150 -5.98 -5.33 0.63
C SER A 150 -4.80 -4.45 0.22
N VAL A 151 -4.14 -4.84 -0.87
CA VAL A 151 -3.15 -4.02 -1.55
C VAL A 151 -3.51 -3.95 -3.03
N ASN A 152 -3.50 -2.74 -3.58
CA ASN A 152 -3.98 -2.44 -4.93
C ASN A 152 -2.95 -1.63 -5.70
N TYR A 153 -2.53 -2.12 -6.87
CA TYR A 153 -1.68 -1.39 -7.83
C TYR A 153 -2.41 -1.25 -9.17
N PHE A 154 -2.48 -0.02 -9.70
CA PHE A 154 -3.13 0.28 -10.97
C PHE A 154 -2.66 1.64 -11.53
N PRO A 155 -2.81 1.92 -12.83
CA PRO A 155 -3.29 1.02 -13.88
C PRO A 155 -2.18 0.20 -14.54
N SER A 156 -0.90 0.49 -14.28
CA SER A 156 0.21 -0.19 -14.97
C SER A 156 1.50 -0.20 -14.17
N GLY A 157 2.43 -1.09 -14.51
CA GLY A 157 3.78 -1.05 -13.99
C GLY A 157 4.64 -2.22 -14.47
N ARG A 158 5.89 -2.25 -14.01
CA ARG A 158 6.83 -3.36 -14.22
C ARG A 158 7.63 -3.66 -12.96
N CYS A 159 7.94 -4.93 -12.75
CA CYS A 159 8.83 -5.39 -11.70
C CYS A 159 9.72 -6.57 -12.16
N ASP A 160 10.82 -6.82 -11.46
CA ASP A 160 11.65 -8.01 -11.73
C ASP A 160 11.12 -9.17 -10.88
N ASP A 161 10.98 -8.97 -9.57
CA ASP A 161 10.39 -9.93 -8.65
C ASP A 161 9.27 -9.33 -7.80
N SER A 162 8.21 -10.11 -7.65
CA SER A 162 7.11 -9.83 -6.73
C SER A 162 6.98 -10.94 -5.70
N LYS A 163 7.03 -10.57 -4.41
CA LYS A 163 6.71 -11.44 -3.30
C LYS A 163 5.38 -11.04 -2.68
N ILE A 164 4.48 -12.00 -2.54
CA ILE A 164 3.14 -11.79 -1.96
C ILE A 164 2.92 -12.83 -0.86
N ASP A 165 2.81 -12.37 0.39
CA ASP A 165 2.44 -13.18 1.55
C ASP A 165 1.01 -12.79 1.97
N ILE A 166 0.06 -13.72 1.88
CA ILE A 166 -1.33 -13.54 2.31
C ILE A 166 -1.61 -14.50 3.47
N VAL A 167 -1.97 -13.97 4.63
CA VAL A 167 -2.39 -14.75 5.79
C VAL A 167 -3.76 -14.26 6.26
N GLY A 168 -4.79 -15.09 6.14
CA GLY A 168 -6.18 -14.73 6.45
C GLY A 168 -7.06 -14.71 5.20
N SER A 169 -7.86 -13.65 5.06
CA SER A 169 -8.87 -13.49 4.00
C SER A 169 -8.69 -12.20 3.18
N GLY A 170 -7.58 -11.49 3.37
CA GLY A 170 -7.24 -10.29 2.60
C GLY A 170 -6.74 -10.62 1.20
N ASN A 171 -6.67 -9.61 0.34
CA ASN A 171 -6.41 -9.80 -1.09
C ASN A 171 -5.25 -8.94 -1.60
N ALA A 172 -4.51 -9.46 -2.57
CA ALA A 172 -3.45 -8.73 -3.26
C ALA A 172 -3.80 -8.54 -4.74
N TYR A 173 -4.04 -7.30 -5.15
CA TYR A 173 -4.39 -6.91 -6.51
C TYR A 173 -3.20 -6.24 -7.18
N VAL A 174 -2.31 -7.06 -7.72
CA VAL A 174 -1.02 -6.67 -8.31
C VAL A 174 -1.00 -6.91 -9.82
N GLY A 175 -2.11 -7.37 -10.40
CA GLY A 175 -2.22 -7.77 -11.81
C GLY A 175 -1.98 -6.64 -12.83
N SER A 176 -1.94 -5.38 -12.39
CA SER A 176 -1.57 -4.24 -13.24
C SER A 176 -0.06 -4.07 -13.39
N VAL A 177 0.76 -4.71 -12.55
CA VAL A 177 2.22 -4.63 -12.59
C VAL A 177 2.76 -5.91 -13.20
N VAL A 178 3.47 -5.79 -14.33
CA VAL A 178 4.03 -6.93 -15.04
C VAL A 178 5.36 -7.33 -14.41
N CYS A 179 5.41 -8.49 -13.79
CA CYS A 179 6.60 -8.98 -13.10
C CYS A 179 7.29 -10.13 -13.86
N ALA A 180 8.62 -10.19 -13.85
CA ALA A 180 9.31 -11.34 -14.43
C ALA A 180 9.02 -12.61 -13.62
N THR A 181 9.20 -12.52 -12.30
CA THR A 181 8.94 -13.62 -11.37
C THR A 181 8.00 -13.18 -10.25
N THR A 182 7.12 -14.09 -9.82
CA THR A 182 6.21 -13.84 -8.71
C THR A 182 6.14 -15.06 -7.80
N SER A 183 6.37 -14.86 -6.50
CA SER A 183 6.15 -15.88 -5.48
C SER A 183 4.95 -15.49 -4.62
N VAL A 184 3.92 -16.34 -4.61
CA VAL A 184 2.73 -16.14 -3.78
C VAL A 184 2.63 -17.24 -2.73
N ASN A 185 2.54 -16.83 -1.47
CA ASN A 185 2.33 -17.70 -0.33
C ASN A 185 1.00 -17.33 0.32
N THR A 186 0.04 -18.26 0.31
CA THR A 186 -1.30 -18.00 0.83
C THR A 186 -1.64 -19.00 1.94
N VAL A 187 -1.94 -18.48 3.12
CA VAL A 187 -2.46 -19.24 4.26
C VAL A 187 -3.86 -18.74 4.60
N GLY A 188 -4.88 -19.53 4.31
CA GLY A 188 -6.29 -19.15 4.48
C GLY A 188 -7.03 -19.05 3.15
N ASN A 189 -7.88 -18.02 3.02
CA ASN A 189 -8.88 -17.93 1.94
C ASN A 189 -8.73 -16.67 1.08
N GLY A 190 -7.68 -15.88 1.28
CA GLY A 190 -7.41 -14.68 0.50
C GLY A 190 -6.93 -14.98 -0.93
N ASP A 191 -7.14 -14.02 -1.83
CA ASP A 191 -6.86 -14.14 -3.25
C ASP A 191 -5.71 -13.21 -3.69
N ALA A 192 -4.94 -13.67 -4.67
CA ALA A 192 -3.94 -12.86 -5.37
C ALA A 192 -4.31 -12.75 -6.86
N TYR A 193 -4.22 -11.54 -7.41
CA TYR A 193 -4.30 -11.25 -8.84
C TYR A 193 -2.95 -10.70 -9.29
N VAL A 194 -2.32 -11.35 -10.25
CA VAL A 194 -0.94 -11.08 -10.66
C VAL A 194 -0.79 -11.12 -12.18
N GLN A 195 0.22 -10.42 -12.70
CA GLN A 195 0.64 -10.56 -14.08
C GLN A 195 2.13 -10.89 -14.09
N VAL A 196 2.47 -12.06 -14.64
CA VAL A 196 3.80 -12.66 -14.54
C VAL A 196 4.16 -13.31 -15.87
N VAL A 197 5.41 -13.11 -16.33
CA VAL A 197 5.86 -13.56 -17.66
C VAL A 197 6.72 -14.83 -17.62
N ASP A 198 7.57 -15.00 -16.61
CA ASP A 198 8.47 -16.15 -16.52
C ASP A 198 8.01 -17.16 -15.47
N THR A 199 8.21 -16.88 -14.18
CA THR A 199 7.99 -17.88 -13.12
C THR A 199 6.92 -17.44 -12.13
N LEU A 200 5.89 -18.26 -11.97
CA LEU A 200 4.91 -18.16 -10.89
C LEU A 200 5.13 -19.30 -9.88
N ALA A 201 5.61 -18.96 -8.68
CA ALA A 201 5.71 -19.91 -7.58
C ALA A 201 4.52 -19.79 -6.64
N ARG A 202 4.05 -20.94 -6.13
CA ARG A 202 2.99 -21.02 -5.12
C ARG A 202 3.45 -21.85 -3.92
N THR A 203 3.23 -21.31 -2.73
CA THR A 203 3.28 -22.05 -1.46
C THR A 203 2.03 -21.78 -0.61
N GLY A 204 1.94 -22.46 0.54
CA GLY A 204 0.87 -22.25 1.51
C GLY A 204 -0.25 -23.29 1.44
N PHE A 205 -1.32 -23.04 2.20
CA PHE A 205 -2.45 -23.94 2.38
C PHE A 205 -3.75 -23.17 2.67
N GLY A 206 -4.89 -23.72 2.27
CA GLY A 206 -6.20 -23.11 2.41
C GLY A 206 -7.00 -23.17 1.11
N SER A 207 -8.04 -22.34 1.01
CA SER A 207 -8.93 -22.30 -0.17
C SER A 207 -8.83 -21.00 -0.97
N GLY A 208 -7.82 -20.17 -0.72
CA GLY A 208 -7.53 -18.99 -1.53
C GLY A 208 -7.13 -19.34 -2.97
N SER A 209 -7.13 -18.34 -3.85
CA SER A 209 -6.80 -18.49 -5.26
C SER A 209 -5.73 -17.51 -5.73
N ILE A 210 -4.91 -17.96 -6.68
CA ILE A 210 -3.89 -17.16 -7.36
C ILE A 210 -4.28 -17.10 -8.82
N ASN A 211 -4.65 -15.91 -9.26
CA ASN A 211 -5.20 -15.65 -10.58
C ASN A 211 -4.16 -14.89 -11.40
N TYR A 212 -3.59 -15.52 -12.42
CA TYR A 212 -2.69 -14.83 -13.34
C TYR A 212 -3.46 -14.31 -14.55
N PHE A 213 -3.16 -13.07 -14.96
CA PHE A 213 -3.85 -12.33 -16.01
C PHE A 213 -2.96 -12.12 -17.24
N ASN A 214 -3.60 -11.89 -18.39
CA ASN A 214 -3.01 -11.52 -19.69
C ASN A 214 -2.22 -12.64 -20.37
N VAL A 215 -1.06 -12.99 -19.83
CA VAL A 215 -0.13 -13.97 -20.41
C VAL A 215 0.02 -15.17 -19.48
N THR A 216 0.24 -16.35 -20.07
CA THR A 216 0.58 -17.56 -19.30
C THR A 216 2.07 -17.55 -19.00
N PRO A 217 2.50 -17.65 -17.73
CA PRO A 217 3.91 -17.78 -17.35
C PRO A 217 4.58 -18.99 -18.01
N LEU A 218 5.88 -18.88 -18.32
CA LEU A 218 6.68 -20.00 -18.82
C LEU A 218 6.77 -21.15 -17.81
N HIS A 219 6.88 -20.82 -16.53
CA HIS A 219 6.99 -21.76 -15.43
C HIS A 219 5.82 -21.56 -14.46
N LEU A 220 4.84 -22.46 -14.55
CA LEU A 220 3.74 -22.56 -13.61
C LEU A 220 4.07 -23.56 -12.48
N PRO A 221 3.50 -23.38 -11.28
CA PRO A 221 3.72 -24.33 -10.21
C PRO A 221 3.10 -25.66 -10.60
N GLY A 222 3.84 -26.75 -10.40
CA GLY A 222 3.34 -28.10 -10.66
C GLY A 222 2.07 -28.36 -9.84
N ASN A 223 1.10 -29.03 -10.45
CA ASN A 223 0.02 -29.64 -9.69
C ASN A 223 0.66 -30.61 -8.69
N ALA A 224 0.30 -30.53 -7.40
CA ALA A 224 0.83 -31.42 -6.38
C ALA A 224 0.31 -32.85 -6.61
N VAL A 225 0.91 -33.55 -7.56
CA VAL A 225 0.73 -34.99 -7.78
C VAL A 225 1.56 -35.68 -6.70
N GLY A 226 0.96 -35.90 -5.53
CA GLY A 226 1.59 -36.64 -4.42
C GLY A 226 1.56 -35.95 -3.06
N GLN A 227 0.40 -35.43 -2.62
CA GLN A 227 0.29 -34.94 -1.24
C GLN A 227 0.44 -36.08 -0.24
N SER A 228 1.41 -35.95 0.68
CA SER A 228 1.57 -36.83 1.85
C SER A 228 0.44 -36.67 2.89
N PHE A 229 -0.38 -35.61 2.76
CA PHE A 229 -1.51 -35.32 3.65
C PHE A 229 -2.73 -34.84 2.83
N PRO A 230 -3.71 -35.71 2.56
CA PRO A 230 -4.87 -35.41 1.70
C PRO A 230 -5.83 -34.34 2.27
N PHE A 231 -5.57 -33.84 3.47
CA PHE A 231 -6.40 -32.85 4.17
C PHE A 231 -5.94 -31.40 3.98
N LEU A 232 -4.69 -31.18 3.52
CA LEU A 232 -4.15 -29.83 3.31
C LEU A 232 -4.39 -29.38 1.87
N ARG A 233 -5.44 -28.57 1.66
CA ARG A 233 -5.68 -27.93 0.37
C ARG A 233 -4.60 -26.90 0.09
N GLN A 234 -4.09 -26.89 -1.13
CA GLN A 234 -3.21 -25.82 -1.61
C GLN A 234 -4.04 -24.75 -2.33
N PRO A 235 -3.60 -23.48 -2.31
CA PRO A 235 -4.22 -22.43 -3.09
C PRO A 235 -4.31 -22.83 -4.57
N THR A 236 -5.43 -22.53 -5.22
CA THR A 236 -5.60 -22.81 -6.65
C THR A 236 -4.77 -21.82 -7.47
N VAL A 237 -4.29 -22.25 -8.64
CA VAL A 237 -3.62 -21.36 -9.59
C VAL A 237 -4.36 -21.47 -10.92
N ALA A 238 -4.88 -20.35 -11.40
CA ALA A 238 -5.72 -20.33 -12.60
C ALA A 238 -5.47 -19.07 -13.44
N ARG A 239 -5.70 -19.20 -14.74
CA ARG A 239 -5.75 -18.05 -15.65
C ARG A 239 -7.07 -17.30 -15.44
N THR A 240 -7.03 -15.98 -15.47
CA THR A 240 -8.21 -15.12 -15.52
C THR A 240 -8.13 -14.17 -16.73
N ASP A 241 -9.27 -13.84 -17.31
CA ASP A 241 -9.39 -12.83 -18.38
C ASP A 241 -9.67 -11.42 -17.82
N THR A 242 -9.82 -11.28 -16.49
CA THR A 242 -10.06 -9.99 -15.83
C THR A 242 -8.98 -9.71 -14.78
N ASN A 243 -8.38 -8.52 -14.86
CA ASN A 243 -7.58 -7.95 -13.78
C ASN A 243 -8.53 -7.28 -12.78
N LYS A 244 -8.39 -7.58 -11.49
CA LYS A 244 -9.22 -6.99 -10.42
C LYS A 244 -8.39 -6.00 -9.60
N HIS A 245 -9.06 -4.96 -9.13
CA HIS A 245 -8.58 -4.03 -8.11
C HIS A 245 -9.80 -3.50 -7.35
N GLU A 246 -9.60 -3.11 -6.10
CA GLU A 246 -10.59 -2.36 -5.33
C GLU A 246 -10.43 -0.86 -5.63
N THR A 247 -11.54 -0.13 -5.62
CA THR A 247 -11.61 1.33 -5.79
C THR A 247 -12.07 2.00 -4.52
#